data_AF-A0A968L3S8-F1
#
_entry.id   AF-A0A968L3S8-F1
#
_cell.length_a   1.000
_cell.length_b   1.000
_cell.length_c   1.000
_cell.angle_alpha   90.00
_cell.angle_beta   90.00
_cell.angle_gamma   90.00
#
_symmetry.space_group_name_H-M   'P 1'
#
loop_
_entity.id
_entity.type
_entity.pdbx_description
1 polymer ?
#
loop_
_entity_poly.entity_id
_entity_poly.type
_entity_poly.pdbx_seq_one_letter_code
_entity_poly.pdbx_strand_id
1 'polypeptide(L)'
;MDEIFQGIGDAIGSILDNPVIQLGFQLAVIYWVILWFAAAYWAFRDMQSRTDNALAPYLAAAFIIVFTPALFPLAVLTYKIIRPQERIGEVYERNLAEEAMLAEIEAIPHCPSCDRRVDPAWIICPTCRTRLNRVCPNCSRLVGLDWSLCAWCGREFERHDAIAATAAPIVSLPQREALPAGEVETVGERLRSSVRASRRAPDSVAER
;
A
#
# COMPACT_ATOMS: atom_id res chain seq x y z
N MET A 1 34.09 39.81 44.09
CA MET A 1 33.70 38.54 43.46
C MET A 1 34.42 38.32 42.14
N ASP A 2 34.81 39.38 41.46
CA ASP A 2 35.43 39.33 40.12
C ASP A 2 36.84 38.71 40.09
N GLU A 3 37.68 38.93 41.12
CA GLU A 3 39.02 38.29 41.20
C GLU A 3 38.96 36.75 41.29
N ILE A 4 37.90 36.19 41.91
CA ILE A 4 37.72 34.74 42.01
C ILE A 4 37.34 34.16 40.65
N PHE A 5 36.45 34.84 39.91
CA PHE A 5 36.10 34.43 38.54
C PHE A 5 37.29 34.55 37.59
N GLN A 6 38.14 35.57 37.78
CA GLN A 6 39.32 35.79 36.96
C GLN A 6 40.41 34.73 37.23
N GLY A 7 40.67 34.40 38.50
CA GLY A 7 41.59 33.32 38.87
C GLY A 7 41.13 31.92 38.45
N ILE A 8 39.81 31.65 38.49
CA ILE A 8 39.23 30.41 37.96
C ILE A 8 39.34 30.38 36.43
N GLY A 9 39.11 31.50 35.75
CA GLY A 9 39.23 31.63 34.30
C GLY A 9 40.65 31.36 33.79
N ASP A 10 41.67 31.91 34.45
CA ASP A 10 43.08 31.71 34.07
C ASP A 10 43.55 30.27 34.33
N ALA A 11 43.11 29.67 35.45
CA ALA A 11 43.40 28.27 35.76
C ALA A 11 42.75 27.31 34.73
N ILE A 12 41.50 27.56 34.34
CA ILE A 12 40.79 26.76 33.32
C ILE A 12 41.42 26.97 31.93
N GLY A 13 41.80 28.21 31.59
CA GLY A 13 42.45 28.53 30.31
C GLY A 13 43.77 27.78 30.12
N SER A 14 44.63 27.79 31.15
CA SER A 14 45.93 27.07 31.10
C SER A 14 45.79 25.54 30.94
N ILE A 15 44.67 24.97 31.40
CA ILE A 15 44.36 23.54 31.22
C ILE A 15 43.82 23.27 29.81
N LEU A 16 43.01 24.17 29.25
CA LEU A 16 42.46 24.05 27.89
C LEU A 16 43.49 24.30 26.78
N ASP A 17 44.56 25.05 27.05
CA ASP A 17 45.66 25.28 26.10
C ASP A 17 46.61 24.09 25.95
N ASN A 18 46.47 23.04 26.77
CA ASN A 18 47.27 21.84 26.61
C ASN A 18 46.87 21.10 25.31
N PRO A 19 47.82 20.85 24.39
CA PRO A 19 47.52 20.21 23.10
C PRO A 19 46.88 18.83 23.24
N VAL A 20 47.15 18.10 24.34
CA VAL A 20 46.52 16.80 24.62
C VAL A 20 45.04 16.95 24.93
N ILE A 21 44.66 18.00 25.68
CA ILE A 21 43.27 18.28 26.05
C ILE A 21 42.49 18.80 24.84
N GLN A 22 43.11 19.62 24.00
CA GLN A 22 42.51 20.05 22.73
C GLN A 22 42.24 18.87 21.79
N LEU A 23 43.20 17.95 21.66
CA LEU A 23 43.00 16.72 20.89
C LEU A 23 41.85 15.87 21.45
N GLY A 24 41.80 15.72 22.78
CA GLY A 24 40.71 15.01 23.46
C GLY A 24 39.35 15.64 23.21
N PHE A 25 39.26 16.97 23.28
CA PHE A 25 38.03 17.70 23.00
C PHE A 25 37.60 17.58 21.54
N GLN A 26 38.54 17.68 20.59
CA GLN A 26 38.26 17.44 19.16
C GLN A 26 37.70 16.04 18.91
N LEU A 27 38.32 15.00 19.49
CA LEU A 27 37.84 13.63 19.35
C LEU A 27 36.45 13.45 19.96
N ALA A 28 36.17 14.09 21.10
CA ALA A 28 34.86 14.05 21.73
C ALA A 28 33.77 14.71 20.85
N VAL A 29 34.08 15.87 20.25
CA VAL A 29 33.16 16.55 19.32
C VAL A 29 32.92 15.71 18.06
N ILE A 30 33.97 15.13 17.47
CA ILE A 30 33.84 14.23 16.31
C ILE A 30 32.95 13.03 16.65
N TYR A 31 33.20 12.38 17.79
CA TYR A 31 32.40 11.26 18.26
C TYR A 31 30.92 11.65 18.45
N TRP A 32 30.67 12.81 19.06
CA TRP A 32 29.32 13.34 19.23
C TRP A 32 28.60 13.55 17.88
N VAL A 33 29.30 14.13 16.90
CA VAL A 33 28.77 14.34 15.54
C VAL A 33 28.46 13.00 14.86
N ILE A 34 29.31 11.98 15.00
CA ILE A 34 29.05 10.63 14.47
C ILE A 34 27.80 10.03 15.09
N LEU A 35 27.64 10.11 16.42
CA LEU A 35 26.43 9.62 17.11
C LEU A 35 25.17 10.37 16.65
N TRP A 36 25.27 11.67 16.43
CA TRP A 36 24.18 12.49 15.92
C TRP A 36 23.74 12.06 14.52
N PHE A 37 24.67 11.86 13.58
CA PHE A 37 24.35 11.33 12.25
C PHE A 37 23.82 9.90 12.31
N ALA A 38 24.39 9.03 13.15
CA ALA A 38 23.92 7.66 13.32
C ALA A 38 22.46 7.62 13.81
N ALA A 39 22.09 8.53 14.72
CA ALA A 39 20.71 8.66 15.18
C ALA A 39 19.77 9.21 14.11
N ALA A 40 20.21 10.20 13.31
CA ALA A 40 19.43 10.69 12.18
C ALA A 40 19.18 9.57 11.15
N TYR A 41 20.22 8.77 10.84
CA TYR A 41 20.10 7.60 9.98
C TYR A 41 19.17 6.54 10.58
N TRP A 42 19.27 6.26 11.88
CA TRP A 42 18.39 5.33 12.58
C TRP A 42 16.92 5.77 12.50
N ALA A 43 16.64 7.05 12.71
CA ALA A 43 15.29 7.60 12.60
C ALA A 43 14.74 7.50 11.16
N PHE A 44 15.57 7.77 10.15
CA PHE A 44 15.22 7.56 8.75
C PHE A 44 14.83 6.10 8.46
N ARG A 45 15.70 5.16 8.87
CA ARG A 45 15.51 3.72 8.67
C ARG A 45 14.29 3.17 9.42
N ASP A 46 14.02 3.65 10.64
CA ASP A 46 12.84 3.25 11.42
C ASP A 46 11.55 3.74 10.75
N MET A 47 11.50 5.03 10.33
CA MET A 47 10.33 5.62 9.67
C MET A 47 10.02 4.96 8.31
N GLN A 48 11.05 4.62 7.53
CA GLN A 48 10.87 3.97 6.23
C GLN A 48 10.26 2.56 6.35
N SER A 49 10.44 1.88 7.48
CA SER A 49 9.81 0.59 7.75
C SER A 49 8.38 0.69 8.29
N ARG A 50 7.90 1.91 8.57
CA ARG A 50 6.63 2.21 9.24
C ARG A 50 5.68 3.08 8.42
N THR A 51 6.13 3.69 7.32
CA THR A 51 5.29 4.64 6.54
C THR A 51 5.45 4.43 5.03
N ASP A 52 4.33 4.35 4.29
CA ASP A 52 4.31 4.21 2.83
C ASP A 52 4.69 5.52 2.12
N ASN A 53 4.52 6.65 2.82
CA ASN A 53 4.86 7.96 2.32
C ASN A 53 6.38 8.13 2.25
N ALA A 54 6.89 8.30 1.03
CA ALA A 54 8.31 8.53 0.77
C ALA A 54 8.87 9.79 1.47
N LEU A 55 8.04 10.81 1.75
CA LEU A 55 8.48 12.06 2.38
C LEU A 55 8.65 11.99 3.90
N ALA A 56 7.89 11.15 4.61
CA ALA A 56 7.87 11.14 6.07
C ALA A 56 9.25 10.80 6.70
N PRO A 57 10.03 9.84 6.16
CA PRO A 57 11.39 9.56 6.64
C PRO A 57 12.35 10.74 6.47
N TYR A 58 12.28 11.45 5.33
CA TYR A 58 13.14 12.61 5.10
C TYR A 58 12.79 13.77 6.02
N LEU A 59 11.51 14.01 6.29
CA LEU A 59 11.09 15.05 7.23
C LEU A 59 11.55 14.75 8.66
N ALA A 60 11.46 13.49 9.10
CA ALA A 60 11.94 13.08 10.42
C ALA A 60 13.47 13.23 10.55
N ALA A 61 14.23 12.79 9.55
CA ALA A 61 15.68 12.96 9.53
C ALA A 61 16.09 14.44 9.44
N ALA A 62 15.42 15.22 8.58
CA ALA A 62 15.66 16.65 8.44
C ALA A 62 15.39 17.41 9.73
N PHE A 63 14.33 17.05 10.47
CA PHE A 63 14.03 17.66 11.77
C PHE A 63 15.17 17.46 12.79
N ILE A 64 15.73 16.24 12.87
CA ILE A 64 16.88 15.91 13.74
C ILE A 64 18.17 16.63 13.29
N ILE A 65 18.34 16.84 11.98
CA ILE A 65 19.51 17.55 11.44
C ILE A 65 19.39 19.07 11.66
N VAL A 66 18.21 19.65 11.46
CA VAL A 66 18.00 21.10 11.50
C VAL A 66 17.97 21.64 12.93
N PHE A 67 17.38 20.92 13.88
CA PHE A 67 17.15 21.47 15.23
C PHE A 67 18.26 21.16 16.26
N THR A 68 19.32 20.40 15.93
CA THR A 68 19.84 19.49 16.99
C THR A 68 21.35 19.16 17.10
N PRO A 69 22.31 20.08 16.93
CA PRO A 69 23.66 19.81 17.46
C PRO A 69 23.69 19.76 19.01
N ALA A 70 22.92 20.64 19.69
CA ALA A 70 22.96 20.81 21.15
C ALA A 70 21.86 20.05 21.94
N LEU A 71 20.69 19.84 21.34
CA LEU A 71 19.51 19.23 21.99
C LEU A 71 19.32 17.75 21.59
N PHE A 72 20.39 17.07 21.18
CA PHE A 72 20.39 15.72 20.63
C PHE A 72 19.53 14.71 21.43
N PRO A 73 19.72 14.57 22.76
CA PRO A 73 18.95 13.60 23.54
C PRO A 73 17.46 13.93 23.60
N LEU A 74 17.09 15.21 23.59
CA LEU A 74 15.70 15.65 23.61
C LEU A 74 15.00 15.34 22.29
N ALA A 75 15.67 15.56 21.15
CA ALA A 75 15.08 15.23 19.84
C ALA A 75 14.83 13.73 19.66
N VAL A 76 15.75 12.87 20.10
CA VAL A 76 15.54 11.41 20.07
C VAL A 76 14.40 11.00 21.00
N LEU A 77 14.26 11.65 22.15
CA LEU A 77 13.16 11.40 23.09
C LEU A 77 11.81 11.79 22.49
N THR A 78 11.70 12.99 21.90
CA THR A 78 10.50 13.45 21.20
C THR A 78 10.15 12.53 20.03
N TYR A 79 11.15 12.10 19.25
CA TYR A 79 10.95 11.15 18.16
C TYR A 79 10.39 9.82 18.66
N LYS A 80 10.90 9.28 19.78
CA LYS A 80 10.37 8.05 20.38
C LYS A 80 8.91 8.17 20.83
N ILE A 81 8.46 9.35 21.23
CA ILE A 81 7.05 9.59 21.63
C ILE A 81 6.14 9.69 20.40
N ILE A 82 6.59 10.36 19.34
CA ILE A 82 5.81 10.55 18.11
C ILE A 82 5.77 9.30 17.22
N ARG A 83 6.64 8.32 17.51
CA ARG A 83 6.84 7.09 16.74
C ARG A 83 5.51 6.32 16.56
N PRO A 84 5.03 6.14 15.32
CA PRO A 84 3.82 5.37 15.05
C PRO A 84 4.02 3.90 15.47
N GLN A 85 3.04 3.36 16.18
CA GLN A 85 3.13 2.05 16.83
C GLN A 85 2.98 0.89 15.83
N GLU A 86 2.17 1.04 14.79
CA GLU A 86 1.88 -0.03 13.83
C GLU A 86 2.87 -0.03 12.66
N ARG A 87 3.36 -1.23 12.33
CA ARG A 87 4.26 -1.45 11.19
C ARG A 87 3.42 -1.86 9.97
N ILE A 88 3.73 -1.32 8.79
CA ILE A 88 2.93 -1.57 7.56
C ILE A 88 2.83 -3.07 7.24
N GLY A 89 3.92 -3.82 7.45
CA GLY A 89 3.92 -5.27 7.24
C GLY A 89 2.88 -6.00 8.10
N GLU A 90 2.69 -5.57 9.35
CA GLU A 90 1.73 -6.21 10.27
C GLU A 90 0.28 -5.93 9.85
N VAL A 91 0.00 -4.71 9.36
CA VAL A 91 -1.32 -4.35 8.82
C VAL A 91 -1.59 -5.14 7.54
N TYR A 92 -0.60 -5.25 6.65
CA TYR A 92 -0.74 -6.01 5.41
C TYR A 92 -0.99 -7.50 5.66
N GLU A 93 -0.26 -8.11 6.59
CA GLU A 93 -0.46 -9.52 6.97
C GLU A 93 -1.87 -9.74 7.55
N ARG A 94 -2.36 -8.84 8.40
CA ARG A 94 -3.74 -8.92 8.93
C ARG A 94 -4.78 -8.80 7.83
N ASN A 95 -4.63 -7.86 6.90
CA ASN A 95 -5.54 -7.71 5.77
C ASN A 95 -5.55 -8.96 4.89
N LEU A 96 -4.37 -9.52 4.59
CA LEU A 96 -4.26 -10.73 3.78
C LEU A 96 -4.88 -11.96 4.47
N ALA A 97 -4.74 -12.06 5.79
CA ALA A 97 -5.38 -13.10 6.58
C ALA A 97 -6.92 -12.94 6.60
N GLU A 98 -7.41 -11.72 6.70
CA GLU A 98 -8.85 -11.40 6.63
C GLU A 98 -9.43 -11.74 5.26
N GLU A 99 -8.76 -11.34 4.18
CA GLU A 99 -9.16 -11.66 2.80
C GLU A 99 -9.18 -13.17 2.56
N ALA A 100 -8.19 -13.91 3.05
CA ALA A 100 -8.15 -15.37 2.93
C ALA A 100 -9.32 -16.05 3.67
N MET A 101 -9.67 -15.53 4.86
CA MET A 101 -10.82 -16.02 5.62
C MET A 101 -12.15 -15.73 4.90
N LEU A 102 -12.30 -14.54 4.31
CA LEU A 102 -13.50 -14.19 3.55
C LEU A 102 -13.63 -15.04 2.27
N ALA A 103 -12.53 -15.30 1.57
CA ALA A 103 -12.51 -16.15 0.38
C ALA A 103 -12.94 -17.60 0.70
N GLU A 104 -12.56 -18.13 1.85
CA GLU A 104 -13.00 -19.47 2.28
C GLU A 104 -14.50 -19.52 2.52
N ILE A 105 -15.12 -18.44 3.02
CA ILE A 105 -16.57 -18.34 3.24
C ILE A 105 -17.34 -18.23 1.91
N GLU A 106 -16.81 -17.48 0.94
CA GLU A 106 -17.44 -17.30 -0.38
C GLU A 106 -17.32 -18.55 -1.27
N ALA A 107 -16.30 -19.39 -1.04
CA ALA A 107 -16.11 -20.64 -1.78
C ALA A 107 -17.18 -21.71 -1.50
N ILE A 108 -18.01 -21.55 -0.47
CA ILE A 108 -19.10 -22.50 -0.20
C ILE A 108 -20.21 -22.32 -1.26
N PRO A 109 -20.60 -23.37 -1.99
CA PRO A 109 -21.67 -23.25 -2.95
C PRO A 109 -23.03 -23.02 -2.28
N HIS A 110 -23.75 -22.01 -2.77
CA HIS A 110 -25.08 -21.61 -2.33
C HIS A 110 -26.13 -21.82 -3.43
N CYS A 111 -27.37 -22.12 -3.05
CA CYS A 111 -28.47 -22.21 -4.01
C CYS A 111 -28.89 -20.81 -4.49
N PRO A 112 -28.93 -20.53 -5.81
CA PRO A 112 -29.28 -19.20 -6.33
C PRO A 112 -30.73 -18.77 -6.05
N SER A 113 -31.59 -19.71 -5.63
CA SER A 113 -33.00 -19.42 -5.38
C SER A 113 -33.36 -19.28 -3.90
N CYS A 114 -32.64 -19.94 -2.99
CA CYS A 114 -32.97 -19.94 -1.55
C CYS A 114 -31.78 -19.68 -0.63
N ASP A 115 -30.60 -19.42 -1.19
CA ASP A 115 -29.34 -19.07 -0.52
C ASP A 115 -28.80 -20.08 0.51
N ARG A 116 -29.44 -21.26 0.61
CA ARG A 116 -28.94 -22.33 1.47
C ARG A 116 -27.67 -22.95 0.91
N ARG A 117 -26.79 -23.38 1.81
CA ARG A 117 -25.60 -24.18 1.49
C ARG A 117 -26.00 -25.49 0.82
N VAL A 118 -25.31 -25.83 -0.26
CA VAL A 118 -25.60 -27.00 -1.09
C VAL A 118 -24.31 -27.71 -1.44
N ASP A 119 -24.38 -29.02 -1.68
CA ASP A 119 -23.21 -29.79 -2.10
C ASP A 119 -23.06 -29.72 -3.64
N PRO A 120 -21.84 -29.57 -4.18
CA PRO A 120 -21.61 -29.53 -5.63
C PRO A 120 -21.98 -30.84 -6.35
N ALA A 121 -22.15 -31.96 -5.63
CA ALA A 121 -22.61 -33.24 -6.18
C ALA A 121 -24.14 -33.36 -6.25
N TRP A 122 -24.91 -32.37 -5.78
CA TRP A 122 -26.37 -32.42 -5.80
C TRP A 122 -26.95 -31.93 -7.14
N ILE A 123 -27.92 -32.66 -7.66
CA ILE A 123 -28.62 -32.29 -8.91
C ILE A 123 -29.78 -31.31 -8.63
N ILE A 124 -30.44 -31.46 -7.47
CA ILE A 124 -31.63 -30.70 -7.08
C ILE A 124 -31.50 -30.27 -5.61
N CYS A 125 -31.92 -29.03 -5.29
CA CYS A 125 -31.96 -28.56 -3.92
C CYS A 125 -33.07 -29.27 -3.13
N PRO A 126 -32.80 -29.85 -1.94
CA PRO A 126 -33.82 -30.51 -1.14
C PRO A 126 -34.86 -29.55 -0.54
N THR A 127 -34.56 -28.24 -0.44
CA THR A 127 -35.49 -27.26 0.16
C THR A 127 -36.41 -26.62 -0.87
N CYS A 128 -35.87 -26.01 -1.92
CA CYS A 128 -36.66 -25.26 -2.91
C CYS A 128 -36.93 -26.05 -4.21
N ARG A 129 -36.33 -27.23 -4.38
CA ARG A 129 -36.41 -28.06 -5.59
C ARG A 129 -35.87 -27.39 -6.87
N THR A 130 -35.12 -26.30 -6.74
CA THR A 130 -34.37 -25.71 -7.86
C THR A 130 -33.32 -26.69 -8.35
N ARG A 131 -33.14 -26.79 -9.67
CA ARG A 131 -32.08 -27.60 -10.29
C ARG A 131 -30.74 -26.87 -10.15
N LEU A 132 -29.73 -27.54 -9.61
CA LEU A 132 -28.39 -26.99 -9.39
C LEU A 132 -27.44 -27.42 -10.51
N ASN A 133 -27.39 -28.72 -10.76
CA ASN A 133 -26.49 -29.32 -11.72
C ASN A 133 -27.29 -30.12 -12.77
N ARG A 134 -26.63 -30.41 -13.89
CA ARG A 134 -27.12 -31.30 -14.94
C ARG A 134 -26.11 -32.42 -15.19
N VAL A 135 -26.61 -33.58 -15.59
CA VAL A 135 -25.76 -34.70 -16.03
C VAL A 135 -25.49 -34.52 -17.51
N CYS A 136 -24.22 -34.55 -17.92
CA CYS A 136 -23.86 -34.48 -19.32
C CYS A 136 -24.31 -35.75 -20.07
N PRO A 137 -25.03 -35.64 -21.20
CA PRO A 137 -25.51 -36.81 -21.94
C PRO A 137 -24.37 -37.61 -22.62
N ASN A 138 -23.21 -36.99 -22.84
CA ASN A 138 -22.06 -37.64 -23.45
C ASN A 138 -21.23 -38.46 -22.44
N CYS A 139 -20.80 -37.83 -21.35
CA CYS A 139 -19.86 -38.43 -20.40
C CYS A 139 -20.49 -38.82 -19.06
N SER A 140 -21.80 -38.59 -18.87
CA SER A 140 -22.56 -38.90 -17.64
C SER A 140 -22.05 -38.26 -16.35
N ARG A 141 -21.15 -37.27 -16.44
CA ARG A 141 -20.65 -36.51 -15.29
C ARG A 141 -21.56 -35.33 -14.93
N LEU A 142 -21.57 -34.94 -13.66
CA LEU A 142 -22.25 -33.74 -13.19
C LEU A 142 -21.53 -32.48 -13.67
N VAL A 143 -22.31 -31.50 -14.10
CA VAL A 143 -21.85 -30.20 -14.59
C VAL A 143 -22.80 -29.11 -14.08
N GLY A 144 -22.25 -27.92 -13.78
CA GLY A 144 -23.04 -26.74 -13.42
C GLY A 144 -24.05 -26.35 -14.50
N LEU A 145 -25.15 -25.73 -14.10
CA LEU A 145 -26.18 -25.26 -15.03
C LEU A 145 -25.73 -24.03 -15.85
N ASP A 146 -24.84 -23.22 -15.27
CA ASP A 146 -24.29 -21.97 -15.80
C ASP A 146 -23.21 -22.20 -16.87
N TRP A 147 -22.65 -23.41 -16.97
CA TRP A 147 -21.58 -23.71 -17.91
C TRP A 147 -22.13 -23.95 -19.31
N SER A 148 -21.65 -23.23 -20.32
CA SER A 148 -22.04 -23.46 -21.73
C SER A 148 -21.47 -24.77 -22.28
N LEU A 149 -20.30 -25.16 -21.79
CA LEU A 149 -19.54 -26.32 -22.27
C LEU A 149 -19.23 -27.30 -21.14
N CYS A 150 -19.20 -28.59 -21.44
CA CYS A 150 -18.79 -29.60 -20.48
C CYS A 150 -17.27 -29.64 -20.30
N ALA A 151 -16.74 -29.18 -19.15
CA ALA A 151 -15.30 -29.20 -18.87
C ALA A 151 -14.65 -30.60 -18.86
N TRP A 152 -15.45 -31.67 -18.74
CA TRP A 152 -14.95 -33.04 -18.73
C TRP A 152 -14.76 -33.64 -20.13
N CYS A 153 -15.68 -33.37 -21.06
CA CYS A 153 -15.66 -34.00 -22.40
C CYS A 153 -15.53 -33.02 -23.56
N GLY A 154 -15.49 -31.71 -23.28
CA GLY A 154 -15.28 -30.67 -24.29
C GLY A 154 -16.48 -30.39 -25.20
N ARG A 155 -17.62 -31.07 -25.02
CA ARG A 155 -18.81 -30.85 -25.84
C ARG A 155 -19.66 -29.71 -25.28
N GLU A 156 -20.05 -28.80 -26.16
CA GLU A 156 -21.04 -27.76 -25.89
C GLU A 156 -22.40 -28.39 -25.61
N PHE A 157 -23.14 -27.86 -24.66
CA PHE A 157 -24.53 -28.27 -24.46
C PHE A 157 -25.37 -27.56 -25.52
N GLU A 158 -26.08 -28.32 -26.38
CA GLU A 158 -26.98 -27.74 -27.38
C GLU A 158 -27.99 -26.80 -26.69
N ARG A 159 -27.73 -25.50 -26.78
CA ARG A 159 -28.65 -24.46 -26.34
C ARG A 159 -29.85 -24.57 -27.27
N HIS A 160 -31.02 -24.90 -26.73
CA HIS A 160 -32.27 -24.75 -27.47
C HIS A 160 -32.53 -23.25 -27.67
N ASP A 161 -31.84 -22.63 -28.62
CA ASP A 161 -32.05 -21.25 -29.09
C ASP A 161 -33.33 -21.12 -29.95
N ALA A 162 -34.38 -21.89 -29.64
CA ALA A 162 -35.62 -21.92 -30.42
C ALA A 162 -36.73 -20.96 -29.89
N ILE A 163 -36.44 -20.05 -28.95
CA ILE A 163 -37.43 -19.06 -28.46
C ILE A 163 -36.86 -17.62 -28.48
N ALA A 164 -35.92 -17.31 -29.39
CA ALA A 164 -35.51 -15.92 -29.65
C ALA A 164 -36.08 -15.35 -30.97
N ALA A 165 -36.74 -16.15 -31.80
CA ALA A 165 -37.17 -15.74 -33.14
C ALA A 165 -38.64 -15.29 -33.25
N THR A 166 -39.44 -15.34 -32.18
CA THR A 166 -40.84 -14.86 -32.25
C THR A 166 -41.27 -14.14 -30.97
N ALA A 167 -41.55 -12.84 -31.16
CA ALA A 167 -42.39 -11.95 -30.36
C ALA A 167 -41.77 -11.18 -29.17
N ALA A 168 -41.22 -9.99 -29.46
CA ALA A 168 -41.81 -8.70 -29.06
C ALA A 168 -41.00 -7.53 -29.67
N PRO A 169 -41.65 -6.43 -30.11
CA PRO A 169 -40.93 -5.26 -30.61
C PRO A 169 -40.21 -4.60 -29.44
N ILE A 170 -38.91 -4.38 -29.62
CA ILE A 170 -38.09 -3.53 -28.78
C ILE A 170 -38.76 -2.16 -28.72
N VAL A 171 -39.29 -1.78 -27.56
CA VAL A 171 -39.67 -0.39 -27.27
C VAL A 171 -38.39 0.41 -27.39
N SER A 172 -38.27 1.20 -28.46
CA SER A 172 -37.21 2.18 -28.61
C SER A 172 -37.32 3.19 -27.47
N LEU A 173 -36.32 3.20 -26.58
CA LEU A 173 -36.14 4.30 -25.64
C LEU A 173 -36.09 5.62 -26.43
N PRO A 174 -36.71 6.71 -25.93
CA PRO A 174 -36.60 8.00 -26.60
C PRO A 174 -35.13 8.38 -26.64
N GLN A 175 -34.63 8.67 -27.85
CA GLN A 175 -33.31 9.21 -28.09
C GLN A 175 -33.17 10.46 -27.23
N ARG A 176 -32.39 10.40 -26.14
CA ARG A 176 -31.98 11.61 -25.43
C ARG A 176 -31.15 12.43 -26.42
N GLU A 177 -31.68 13.57 -26.85
CA GLU A 177 -30.87 14.59 -27.51
C GLU A 177 -29.62 14.85 -26.67
N ALA A 178 -28.47 14.68 -27.30
CA ALA A 178 -27.18 14.93 -26.70
C ALA A 178 -27.13 16.40 -26.25
N LEU A 179 -26.90 16.63 -24.96
CA LEU A 179 -26.44 17.92 -24.47
C LEU A 179 -25.19 18.32 -25.28
N PRO A 180 -25.10 19.58 -25.74
CA PRO A 180 -23.97 20.02 -26.56
C PRO A 180 -22.66 19.82 -25.80
N ALA A 181 -21.66 19.28 -26.51
CA ALA A 181 -20.32 19.01 -26.02
C ALA A 181 -19.62 20.31 -25.59
N GLY A 182 -19.83 20.70 -24.33
CA GLY A 182 -19.09 21.76 -23.66
C GLY A 182 -17.88 21.18 -22.93
N GLU A 183 -16.71 21.32 -23.56
CA GLU A 183 -15.42 21.60 -22.92
C GLU A 183 -14.95 20.63 -21.82
N VAL A 184 -14.62 19.39 -22.20
CA VAL A 184 -13.89 18.44 -21.31
C VAL A 184 -12.50 18.07 -21.85
N GLU A 185 -12.15 18.52 -23.06
CA GLU A 185 -10.96 18.03 -23.77
C GLU A 185 -9.62 18.62 -23.27
N THR A 186 -9.64 19.67 -22.45
CA THR A 186 -8.40 20.44 -22.13
C THR A 186 -7.74 20.10 -20.79
N VAL A 187 -8.41 19.33 -19.91
CA VAL A 187 -7.87 18.98 -18.58
C VAL A 187 -7.10 17.65 -18.61
N GLY A 188 -7.61 16.65 -19.35
CA GLY A 188 -6.98 15.34 -19.45
C GLY A 188 -5.63 15.36 -20.18
N GLU A 189 -5.51 16.18 -21.23
CA GLU A 189 -4.30 16.28 -22.05
C GLU A 189 -3.14 16.96 -21.29
N ARG A 190 -3.44 17.97 -20.47
CA ARG A 190 -2.45 18.65 -19.61
C ARG A 190 -1.95 17.75 -18.48
N LEU A 191 -2.81 16.91 -17.91
CA LEU A 191 -2.41 15.93 -16.90
C LEU A 191 -1.52 14.83 -17.50
N ARG A 192 -1.80 14.36 -18.72
CA ARG A 192 -0.98 13.34 -19.40
C ARG A 192 0.39 13.89 -19.83
N SER A 193 0.49 15.15 -20.27
CA SER A 193 1.77 15.76 -20.64
C SER A 193 2.66 16.03 -19.42
N SER A 194 2.08 16.45 -18.29
CA SER A 194 2.74 16.62 -16.99
C SER A 194 3.35 15.29 -16.48
N VAL A 195 2.56 14.22 -16.50
CA VAL A 195 3.00 12.90 -16.04
C VAL A 195 4.08 12.30 -16.96
N ARG A 196 4.03 12.57 -18.28
CA ARG A 196 5.04 12.09 -19.23
C ARG A 196 6.35 12.88 -19.16
N ALA A 197 6.31 14.18 -18.85
CA ALA A 197 7.50 14.98 -18.60
C ALA A 197 8.22 14.56 -17.30
N SER A 198 7.45 14.23 -16.25
CA SER A 198 8.00 13.81 -14.96
C SER A 198 8.67 12.43 -14.96
N ARG A 199 8.39 11.56 -15.95
CA ARG A 199 8.99 10.22 -16.04
C ARG A 199 10.28 10.17 -16.88
N ARG A 200 10.75 11.29 -17.44
CA ARG A 200 11.87 11.31 -18.39
C ARG A 200 13.20 11.83 -17.85
N ALA A 201 13.33 12.05 -16.55
CA ALA A 201 14.62 12.33 -15.92
C ALA A 201 14.67 11.73 -14.50
N PRO A 202 15.81 11.21 -14.01
CA PRO A 202 17.14 11.11 -14.62
C PRO A 202 17.70 9.68 -14.67
N ASP A 203 18.39 9.32 -15.75
CA ASP A 203 19.49 8.33 -15.73
C ASP A 203 20.52 8.79 -16.76
N SER A 204 21.49 9.58 -16.31
CA SER A 204 22.84 9.69 -16.89
C SER A 204 23.66 10.71 -16.11
N VAL A 205 24.26 10.24 -15.01
CA VAL A 205 25.55 10.75 -14.57
C VAL A 205 26.60 9.69 -14.93
N ALA A 206 27.68 10.18 -15.54
CA ALA A 206 29.03 9.61 -15.64
C ALA A 206 29.32 8.56 -16.73
N GLU A 207 30.13 8.98 -17.72
CA GLU A 207 31.45 8.37 -18.00
C GLU A 207 32.35 9.35 -18.79
N ARG A 208 33.14 10.17 -18.07
CA ARG A 208 34.56 10.54 -18.29
C ARG A 208 34.95 11.83 -17.57
#